data_AF-A0A9E1SBY5-F1
#
_entry.id   AF-A0A9E1SBY5-F1
#
_cell.length_a   1.000
_cell.length_b   1.000
_cell.length_c   1.000
_cell.angle_alpha   90.00
_cell.angle_beta   90.00
_cell.angle_gamma   90.00
#
_symmetry.space_group_name_H-M   'P 1'
#
loop_
_entity.id
_entity.type
_entity.pdbx_description
1 polymer ?
#
loop_
_entity_poly.entity_id
_entity_poly.type
_entity_poly.pdbx_seq_one_letter_code
_entity_poly.pdbx_strand_id
1 'polypeptide(L)'
;MSLQVPTMAEMIAKGESPDILFWVGCSGSFDDRAKKITKAVVKILNHCNVSFAVLGTEESCSGDPAKRAGNEFTYQMQAMMNIQILNGYEVKKIVTACPHCFNTLENEYPELGGDYEVIHHTQLIQDLINQGKLSLEKNETFKGKKITFHDPCYLGRANDVYEAPRKLIEKLDAELVEMKRCKSKGLCCGAGG
;
A
#
# COMPACT_ATOMS: atom_id res chain seq x y z
N MET A 1 -7.76 18.78 11.29
CA MET A 1 -7.67 18.81 9.82
C MET A 1 -8.63 17.78 9.27
N SER A 2 -9.61 18.19 8.48
CA SER A 2 -10.54 17.27 7.80
C SER A 2 -9.77 16.47 6.74
N LEU A 3 -9.89 15.14 6.73
CA LEU A 3 -9.29 14.32 5.69
C LEU A 3 -10.08 14.52 4.40
N GLN A 4 -9.40 14.88 3.32
CA GLN A 4 -9.96 14.85 1.98
C GLN A 4 -9.61 13.50 1.35
N VAL A 5 -10.61 12.80 0.85
CA VAL A 5 -10.48 11.47 0.23
C VAL A 5 -11.45 11.42 -0.93
N PRO A 6 -11.11 12.02 -2.09
CA PRO A 6 -11.99 11.96 -3.25
C PRO A 6 -12.01 10.54 -3.83
N THR A 7 -13.12 10.18 -4.45
CA THR A 7 -13.25 8.98 -5.26
C THR A 7 -12.86 9.25 -6.72
N MET A 8 -12.47 8.21 -7.46
CA MET A 8 -12.23 8.33 -8.91
C MET A 8 -13.44 8.92 -9.63
N ALA A 9 -14.65 8.45 -9.30
CA ALA A 9 -15.91 8.96 -9.83
C ALA A 9 -16.09 10.47 -9.60
N GLU A 10 -15.79 10.97 -8.39
CA GLU A 10 -15.89 12.39 -8.05
C GLU A 10 -14.88 13.26 -8.81
N MET A 11 -13.64 12.78 -8.99
CA MET A 11 -12.62 13.52 -9.74
C MET A 11 -12.98 13.59 -11.23
N ILE A 12 -13.41 12.49 -11.82
CA ILE A 12 -13.80 12.45 -13.24
C ILE A 12 -15.04 13.32 -13.49
N ALA A 13 -16.01 13.34 -12.59
CA ALA A 13 -17.17 14.23 -12.68
C ALA A 13 -16.77 15.73 -12.70
N LYS A 14 -15.60 16.08 -12.15
CA LYS A 14 -15.01 17.42 -12.19
C LYS A 14 -14.05 17.64 -13.37
N GLY A 15 -13.81 16.62 -14.20
CA GLY A 15 -12.82 16.66 -15.27
C GLY A 15 -11.37 16.60 -14.77
N GLU A 16 -11.15 16.09 -13.56
CA GLU A 16 -9.83 15.93 -12.94
C GLU A 16 -9.38 14.45 -13.01
N SER A 17 -8.07 14.23 -13.04
CA SER A 17 -7.46 12.90 -12.94
C SER A 17 -6.37 12.92 -11.86
N PRO A 18 -6.36 11.98 -10.91
CA PRO A 18 -5.33 11.94 -9.88
C PRO A 18 -4.00 11.42 -10.43
N ASP A 19 -2.90 11.78 -9.75
CA ASP A 19 -1.57 11.23 -10.07
C ASP A 19 -1.46 9.75 -9.64
N ILE A 20 -2.18 9.38 -8.57
CA ILE A 20 -2.19 8.03 -8.04
C ILE A 20 -3.60 7.57 -7.64
N LEU A 21 -3.87 6.28 -7.83
CA LEU A 21 -4.96 5.61 -7.13
C LEU A 21 -4.42 5.03 -5.81
N PHE A 22 -5.04 5.38 -4.68
CA PHE A 22 -4.78 4.71 -3.41
C PHE A 22 -5.71 3.52 -3.24
N TRP A 23 -5.17 2.31 -3.41
CA TRP A 23 -5.86 1.04 -3.21
C TRP A 23 -5.95 0.72 -1.72
N VAL A 24 -7.14 0.84 -1.16
CA VAL A 24 -7.39 0.69 0.29
C VAL A 24 -7.36 -0.79 0.69
N GLY A 25 -7.91 -1.64 -0.16
CA GLY A 25 -8.06 -3.08 0.04
C GLY A 25 -9.08 -3.43 1.13
N CYS A 26 -9.39 -4.72 1.22
CA CYS A 26 -10.37 -5.24 2.17
C CYS A 26 -9.96 -4.98 3.64
N SER A 27 -8.70 -5.25 4.02
CA SER A 27 -8.23 -4.99 5.38
C SER A 27 -8.30 -3.51 5.72
N GLY A 28 -7.82 -2.63 4.83
CA GLY A 28 -7.84 -1.17 5.05
C GLY A 28 -9.25 -0.59 5.19
N SER A 29 -10.25 -1.27 4.62
CA SER A 29 -11.66 -0.89 4.67
C SER A 29 -12.43 -1.48 5.85
N PHE A 30 -12.14 -2.73 6.26
CA PHE A 30 -12.96 -3.46 7.24
C PHE A 30 -12.28 -3.68 8.61
N ASP A 31 -10.98 -3.92 8.66
CA ASP A 31 -10.26 -4.21 9.91
C ASP A 31 -9.94 -2.92 10.68
N ASP A 32 -10.29 -2.86 11.97
CA ASP A 32 -10.16 -1.63 12.76
C ASP A 32 -8.73 -1.20 13.01
N ARG A 33 -7.77 -2.14 13.01
CA ARG A 33 -6.35 -1.80 13.12
C ARG A 33 -5.82 -1.26 11.79
N ALA A 34 -6.17 -1.89 10.68
CA ALA A 34 -5.77 -1.46 9.35
C ALA A 34 -6.42 -0.13 8.92
N LYS A 35 -7.67 0.15 9.31
CA LYS A 35 -8.31 1.47 9.13
C LYS A 35 -7.46 2.62 9.70
N LYS A 36 -6.75 2.39 10.81
CA LYS A 36 -5.84 3.41 11.38
C LYS A 36 -4.64 3.66 10.47
N ILE A 37 -4.12 2.61 9.83
CA ILE A 37 -3.03 2.70 8.85
C ILE A 37 -3.52 3.44 7.60
N THR A 38 -4.67 3.07 7.05
CA THR A 38 -5.31 3.76 5.91
C THR A 38 -5.45 5.25 6.17
N LYS A 39 -6.01 5.63 7.33
CA LYS A 39 -6.16 7.04 7.73
C LYS A 39 -4.82 7.75 7.90
N ALA A 40 -3.78 7.06 8.38
CA ALA A 40 -2.44 7.65 8.51
C ALA A 40 -1.79 7.90 7.15
N VAL A 41 -1.91 6.97 6.20
CA VAL A 41 -1.43 7.17 4.82
C VAL A 41 -2.15 8.36 4.18
N VAL A 42 -3.48 8.42 4.27
CA VAL A 42 -4.28 9.56 3.76
C VAL A 42 -3.86 10.89 4.39
N LYS A 43 -3.52 10.92 5.68
CA LYS A 43 -2.99 12.13 6.33
C LYS A 43 -1.69 12.59 5.69
N ILE A 44 -0.78 11.66 5.39
CA ILE A 44 0.50 11.97 4.74
C ILE A 44 0.25 12.48 3.32
N LEU A 45 -0.62 11.83 2.55
CA LEU A 45 -0.97 12.25 1.18
C LEU A 45 -1.55 13.67 1.17
N ASN A 46 -2.51 13.96 2.04
CA ASN A 46 -3.09 15.29 2.19
C ASN A 46 -2.07 16.34 2.65
N HIS A 47 -1.21 15.99 3.62
CA HIS A 47 -0.17 16.91 4.10
C HIS A 47 0.83 17.27 3.00
N CYS A 48 1.18 16.31 2.14
CA CYS A 48 2.11 16.50 1.05
C CYS A 48 1.44 17.03 -0.24
N ASN A 49 0.13 17.33 -0.20
CA ASN A 49 -0.68 17.71 -1.35
C ASN A 49 -0.52 16.76 -2.56
N VAL A 50 -0.43 15.45 -2.30
CA VAL A 50 -0.41 14.44 -3.37
C VAL A 50 -1.79 14.37 -4.00
N SER A 51 -1.88 14.46 -5.33
CA SER A 51 -3.14 14.26 -6.04
C SER A 51 -3.48 12.77 -6.06
N PHE A 52 -4.47 12.35 -5.27
CA PHE A 52 -4.87 10.95 -5.16
C PHE A 52 -6.40 10.80 -5.12
N ALA A 53 -6.88 9.62 -5.49
CA ALA A 53 -8.24 9.18 -5.22
C ALA A 53 -8.30 7.72 -4.80
N VAL A 54 -9.47 7.30 -4.31
CA VAL A 54 -9.81 5.90 -4.02
C VAL A 54 -10.94 5.42 -4.94
N LEU A 55 -11.14 4.11 -5.07
CA LEU A 55 -12.32 3.57 -5.78
C LEU A 55 -13.61 3.64 -4.95
N GLY A 56 -13.52 3.87 -3.64
CA GLY A 56 -14.70 3.97 -2.77
C GLY A 56 -15.50 2.66 -2.77
N THR A 57 -16.79 2.73 -3.08
CA THR A 57 -17.66 1.54 -3.14
C THR A 57 -17.41 0.65 -4.35
N GLU A 58 -16.66 1.13 -5.34
CA GLU A 58 -16.28 0.35 -6.54
C GLU A 58 -15.05 -0.53 -6.28
N GLU A 59 -14.36 -0.36 -5.14
CA GLU A 59 -13.23 -1.21 -4.77
C GLU A 59 -13.71 -2.57 -4.27
N SER A 60 -13.28 -3.64 -4.94
CA SER A 60 -13.44 -5.00 -4.43
C SER A 60 -12.14 -5.53 -3.82
N CYS A 61 -12.17 -6.73 -3.22
CA CYS A 61 -10.94 -7.39 -2.77
C CYS A 61 -9.99 -7.60 -3.96
N SER A 62 -8.67 -7.53 -3.75
CA SER A 62 -7.70 -7.79 -4.82
C SER A 62 -7.79 -9.21 -5.37
N GLY A 63 -8.43 -10.14 -4.64
CA GLY A 63 -8.55 -11.55 -4.98
C GLY A 63 -7.49 -12.42 -4.32
N ASP A 64 -6.54 -11.83 -3.56
CA ASP A 64 -5.46 -12.57 -2.88
C ASP A 64 -5.98 -13.77 -2.06
N PRO A 65 -6.97 -13.63 -1.15
CA PRO A 65 -7.41 -14.76 -0.34
C PRO A 65 -7.99 -15.91 -1.18
N ALA A 66 -8.69 -15.60 -2.27
CA ALA A 66 -9.24 -16.61 -3.18
C ALA A 66 -8.11 -17.35 -3.89
N LYS A 67 -7.12 -16.61 -4.41
CA LYS A 67 -5.96 -17.20 -5.09
C LYS A 67 -5.13 -18.09 -4.15
N ARG A 68 -4.87 -17.62 -2.93
CA ARG A 68 -4.15 -18.40 -1.91
C ARG A 68 -4.89 -19.65 -1.46
N ALA A 69 -6.23 -19.60 -1.43
CA ALA A 69 -7.05 -20.77 -1.15
C ALA A 69 -7.16 -21.76 -2.34
N GLY A 70 -6.52 -21.47 -3.48
CA GLY A 70 -6.63 -22.28 -4.71
C GLY A 70 -7.95 -22.11 -5.45
N ASN A 71 -8.77 -21.12 -5.08
CA ASN A 71 -10.03 -20.81 -5.75
C ASN A 71 -9.78 -19.85 -6.92
N GLU A 72 -9.16 -20.40 -7.97
CA GLU A 72 -8.71 -19.65 -9.13
C GLU A 72 -9.86 -18.96 -9.89
N PHE A 73 -11.03 -19.61 -9.99
CA PHE A 73 -12.20 -19.02 -10.63
C PHE A 73 -12.66 -17.74 -9.94
N THR A 74 -12.71 -17.76 -8.60
CA THR A 74 -13.10 -16.57 -7.82
C THR A 74 -12.05 -15.48 -7.91
N TYR A 75 -10.76 -15.84 -7.88
CA TYR A 75 -9.67 -14.90 -8.08
C TYR A 75 -9.80 -14.20 -9.45
N GLN A 76 -9.93 -14.96 -10.53
CA GLN A 76 -10.03 -14.41 -11.89
C GLN A 76 -11.24 -13.50 -12.05
N MET A 77 -12.41 -13.90 -11.54
CA MET A 77 -13.61 -13.07 -11.60
C MET A 77 -13.43 -11.73 -10.86
N GLN A 78 -12.85 -11.76 -9.65
CA GLN A 78 -12.60 -10.54 -8.86
C GLN A 78 -11.54 -9.65 -9.52
N ALA A 79 -10.42 -10.24 -9.95
CA ALA A 79 -9.34 -9.52 -10.59
C ALA A 79 -9.80 -8.87 -11.91
N MET A 80 -10.52 -9.59 -12.77
CA MET A 80 -11.03 -9.03 -14.03
C MET A 80 -12.02 -7.89 -13.80
N MET A 81 -12.89 -7.98 -12.79
CA MET A 81 -13.79 -6.88 -12.43
C MET A 81 -13.01 -5.64 -11.99
N ASN A 82 -11.99 -5.82 -11.13
CA ASN A 82 -11.14 -4.71 -10.71
C ASN A 82 -10.37 -4.12 -11.90
N ILE A 83 -9.80 -4.95 -12.76
CA ILE A 83 -9.06 -4.52 -13.96
C ILE A 83 -9.96 -3.71 -14.89
N GLN A 84 -11.21 -4.14 -15.11
CA GLN A 84 -12.16 -3.41 -15.93
C GLN A 84 -12.43 -2.00 -15.37
N ILE A 85 -12.60 -1.86 -14.06
CA ILE A 85 -12.81 -0.58 -13.40
C ILE A 85 -11.56 0.29 -13.48
N LEU A 86 -10.39 -0.25 -13.14
CA LEU A 86 -9.11 0.44 -13.17
C LEU A 86 -8.77 0.95 -14.58
N ASN A 87 -8.96 0.11 -15.60
CA ASN A 87 -8.78 0.49 -17.01
C ASN A 87 -9.82 1.52 -17.47
N GLY A 88 -11.08 1.38 -17.03
CA GLY A 88 -12.13 2.35 -17.33
C GLY A 88 -11.84 3.75 -16.78
N TYR A 89 -11.07 3.82 -15.68
CA TYR A 89 -10.57 5.06 -15.10
C TYR A 89 -9.16 5.45 -15.56
N GLU A 90 -8.60 4.72 -16.54
CA GLU A 90 -7.25 4.96 -17.08
C GLU A 90 -6.16 5.04 -16.00
N VAL A 91 -6.31 4.25 -14.92
CA VAL A 91 -5.37 4.23 -13.81
C VAL A 91 -4.01 3.73 -14.29
N LYS A 92 -2.96 4.49 -14.01
CA LYS A 92 -1.58 4.11 -14.35
C LYS A 92 -0.75 3.69 -13.15
N LYS A 93 -0.98 4.34 -12.01
CA LYS A 93 -0.17 4.20 -10.80
C LYS A 93 -1.05 3.90 -9.60
N ILE A 94 -0.74 2.82 -8.89
CA ILE A 94 -1.48 2.35 -7.73
C ILE A 94 -0.56 2.37 -6.51
N VAL A 95 -1.06 2.91 -5.40
CA VAL A 95 -0.40 2.87 -4.10
C VAL A 95 -1.21 2.02 -3.16
N THR A 96 -0.58 1.08 -2.45
CA THR A 96 -1.28 0.30 -1.41
C THR A 96 -0.48 0.16 -0.12
N ALA A 97 -1.20 0.05 0.99
CA ALA A 97 -0.63 -0.21 2.30
C ALA A 97 -0.50 -1.71 2.64
N CYS A 98 -1.08 -2.58 1.81
CA CYS A 98 -1.14 -4.02 2.04
C CYS A 98 -0.12 -4.75 1.17
N PRO A 99 0.87 -5.46 1.75
CA PRO A 99 1.82 -6.28 1.00
C PRO A 99 1.18 -7.35 0.11
N HIS A 100 0.03 -7.90 0.53
CA HIS A 100 -0.70 -8.90 -0.27
C HIS A 100 -1.33 -8.29 -1.52
N CYS A 101 -2.05 -7.17 -1.34
CA CYS A 101 -2.61 -6.43 -2.47
C CYS A 101 -1.50 -5.96 -3.42
N PHE A 102 -0.40 -5.46 -2.88
CA PHE A 102 0.78 -5.07 -3.66
C PHE A 102 1.25 -6.21 -4.56
N ASN A 103 1.49 -7.39 -4.01
CA ASN A 103 1.92 -8.54 -4.81
C ASN A 103 0.88 -8.96 -5.86
N THR A 104 -0.40 -8.98 -5.49
CA THR A 104 -1.46 -9.41 -6.41
C THR A 104 -1.59 -8.46 -7.60
N LEU A 105 -1.61 -7.15 -7.31
CA LEU A 105 -1.76 -6.11 -8.32
C LEU A 105 -0.54 -6.03 -9.22
N GLU A 106 0.68 -6.12 -8.67
CA GLU A 106 1.93 -5.99 -9.44
C GLU A 106 2.24 -7.25 -10.25
N ASN A 107 2.17 -8.43 -9.64
CA ASN A 107 2.73 -9.64 -10.24
C ASN A 107 1.68 -10.56 -10.87
N GLU A 108 0.40 -10.42 -10.52
CA GLU A 108 -0.63 -11.41 -10.87
C GLU A 108 -1.76 -10.86 -11.74
N TYR A 109 -2.07 -9.57 -11.63
CA TYR A 109 -2.99 -8.90 -12.55
C TYR A 109 -2.46 -8.82 -14.00
N PRO A 110 -1.14 -8.74 -14.26
CA PRO A 110 -0.64 -8.77 -15.63
C PRO A 110 -1.01 -10.03 -16.41
N GLU A 111 -1.13 -11.18 -15.74
CA GLU A 111 -1.58 -12.45 -16.35
C GLU A 111 -3.02 -12.35 -16.89
N LEU A 112 -3.81 -11.40 -16.38
CA LEU A 112 -5.21 -11.15 -16.73
C LEU A 112 -5.39 -9.83 -17.51
N GLY A 113 -4.30 -9.20 -17.95
CA GLY A 113 -4.32 -7.96 -18.74
C GLY A 113 -4.45 -6.67 -17.94
N GLY A 114 -4.21 -6.69 -16.62
CA GLY A 114 -4.08 -5.49 -15.79
C GLY A 114 -2.61 -5.15 -15.56
N ASP A 115 -2.13 -4.08 -16.19
CA ASP A 115 -0.74 -3.62 -16.10
C ASP A 115 -0.70 -2.20 -15.51
N TYR A 116 -0.13 -2.07 -14.32
CA TYR A 116 -0.10 -0.83 -13.53
C TYR A 116 1.25 -0.69 -12.84
N GLU A 117 1.72 0.54 -12.65
CA GLU A 117 2.84 0.80 -11.74
C GLU A 117 2.32 0.69 -10.30
N VAL A 118 2.60 -0.41 -9.60
CA VAL A 118 2.18 -0.57 -8.20
C VAL A 118 3.34 -0.24 -7.28
N ILE A 119 3.09 0.61 -6.27
CA ILE A 119 4.07 0.92 -5.23
C ILE A 119 3.48 0.69 -3.84
N HIS A 120 4.32 0.18 -2.93
CA HIS A 120 3.93 0.07 -1.54
C HIS A 120 4.07 1.43 -0.83
N HIS A 121 3.17 1.73 0.12
CA HIS A 121 3.16 3.02 0.83
C HIS A 121 4.50 3.39 1.47
N THR A 122 5.31 2.42 1.91
CA THR A 122 6.65 2.71 2.46
C THR A 122 7.62 3.25 1.42
N GLN A 123 7.53 2.79 0.17
CA GLN A 123 8.32 3.32 -0.95
C GLN A 123 7.87 4.75 -1.26
N LEU A 124 6.55 4.98 -1.36
CA LEU A 124 6.01 6.32 -1.57
C LEU A 124 6.46 7.31 -0.49
N ILE A 125 6.33 6.95 0.78
CA ILE A 125 6.72 7.82 1.90
C ILE A 125 8.22 8.11 1.85
N GLN A 126 9.05 7.09 1.55
CA GLN A 126 10.48 7.27 1.37
C GLN A 126 10.78 8.26 0.23
N ASP A 127 10.09 8.15 -0.91
CA ASP A 127 10.26 9.03 -2.05
C ASP A 127 9.82 10.46 -1.73
N LEU A 128 8.70 10.64 -1.03
CA LEU A 128 8.23 11.96 -0.58
C LEU A 128 9.26 12.65 0.34
N ILE A 129 9.92 11.89 1.22
CA ILE A 129 11.00 12.43 2.06
C ILE A 129 12.24 12.75 1.22
N ASN A 130 12.63 11.87 0.29
CA ASN A 130 13.80 12.10 -0.56
C ASN A 130 13.63 13.32 -1.46
N GLN A 131 12.39 13.60 -1.91
CA GLN A 131 12.02 14.80 -2.66
C GLN A 131 11.89 16.06 -1.78
N GLY A 132 12.01 15.93 -0.46
CA GLY A 132 11.82 17.05 0.48
C GLY A 132 10.37 17.49 0.66
N LYS A 133 9.39 16.74 0.12
CA LYS A 133 7.95 17.02 0.27
C LYS A 133 7.41 16.64 1.65
N LEU A 134 8.04 15.66 2.29
CA LEU A 134 7.72 15.24 3.65
C LEU A 134 8.95 15.42 4.55
N SER A 135 8.81 16.25 5.58
CA SER A 135 9.81 16.39 6.64
C SER A 135 9.32 15.72 7.91
N LEU A 136 10.19 14.97 8.57
CA LEU A 136 9.92 14.43 9.89
C LEU A 136 10.26 15.52 10.92
N GLU A 137 9.27 15.95 11.69
CA GLU A 137 9.53 16.81 12.84
C GLU A 137 10.41 16.08 13.84
N LYS A 138 11.42 16.76 14.37
CA LYS A 138 12.21 16.26 15.50
C LYS A 138 11.35 16.30 16.76
N ASN A 139 10.46 15.34 16.90
CA ASN A 139 9.86 15.04 18.18
C ASN A 139 10.60 13.83 18.76
N GLU A 140 11.08 13.95 20.00
CA GLU A 140 11.88 12.91 20.67
C GLU A 140 11.03 11.67 21.05
N THR A 141 9.90 11.45 20.38
CA THR A 141 8.88 10.45 20.70
C THR A 141 9.46 9.03 20.69
N PHE A 142 10.37 8.76 19.76
CA PHE A 142 11.02 7.46 19.63
C PHE A 142 12.49 7.46 20.09
N LYS A 143 12.98 8.58 20.64
CA LYS A 143 14.36 8.71 21.11
C LYS A 143 14.65 7.66 22.19
N GLY A 144 15.65 6.82 21.95
CA GLY A 144 16.04 5.74 22.85
C GLY A 144 15.07 4.55 22.88
N LYS A 145 14.04 4.52 22.03
CA LYS A 145 13.19 3.33 21.82
C LYS A 145 13.90 2.36 20.88
N LYS A 146 13.81 1.07 21.19
CA LYS A 146 14.22 0.00 20.28
C LYS A 146 13.02 -0.43 19.45
N ILE A 147 13.18 -0.42 18.13
CA ILE A 147 12.15 -0.87 17.18
C ILE A 147 12.71 -2.07 16.43
N THR A 148 11.90 -3.11 16.27
CA THR A 148 12.22 -4.22 15.39
C THR A 148 11.23 -4.24 14.23
N PHE A 149 11.71 -4.56 13.04
CA PHE A 149 10.88 -4.65 11.84
C PHE A 149 10.66 -6.10 11.46
N HIS A 150 9.40 -6.49 11.30
CA HIS A 150 9.03 -7.81 10.80
C HIS A 150 8.77 -7.72 9.30
N ASP A 151 9.69 -8.28 8.50
CA ASP A 151 9.62 -8.24 7.04
C ASP A 151 8.39 -9.00 6.51
N PRO A 152 7.42 -8.31 5.87
CA PRO A 152 6.31 -8.99 5.21
C PRO A 152 6.84 -9.86 4.05
N CYS A 153 6.35 -11.10 3.94
CA CYS A 153 6.81 -12.03 2.92
C CYS A 153 6.62 -11.50 1.50
N TYR A 154 5.44 -10.95 1.20
CA TYR A 154 5.13 -10.40 -0.11
C TYR A 154 5.86 -9.11 -0.41
N LEU A 155 6.13 -8.26 0.58
CA LEU A 155 6.91 -7.04 0.35
C LEU A 155 8.39 -7.37 0.12
N GLY A 156 8.94 -8.26 0.95
CA GLY A 156 10.35 -8.65 0.92
C GLY A 156 10.64 -9.77 -0.07
N ARG A 157 10.28 -11.01 0.25
CA ARG A 157 10.72 -12.19 -0.55
C ARG A 157 10.16 -12.23 -1.96
N ALA A 158 8.96 -11.69 -2.19
CA ALA A 158 8.34 -11.73 -3.51
C ALA A 158 8.69 -10.52 -4.38
N ASN A 159 9.11 -9.40 -3.77
CA ASN A 159 9.25 -8.11 -4.48
C ASN A 159 10.51 -7.32 -4.10
N ASP A 160 11.41 -7.90 -3.30
CA ASP A 160 12.70 -7.35 -2.87
C ASP A 160 12.67 -5.98 -2.18
N VAL A 161 11.51 -5.56 -1.64
CA VAL A 161 11.37 -4.29 -0.91
C VAL A 161 11.71 -4.48 0.57
N TYR A 162 13.00 -4.34 0.89
CA TYR A 162 13.50 -4.43 2.27
C TYR A 162 13.89 -3.09 2.91
N GLU A 163 14.43 -2.17 2.12
CA GLU A 163 15.10 -0.99 2.69
C GLU A 163 14.15 0.19 2.92
N ALA A 164 13.06 0.29 2.15
CA ALA A 164 12.13 1.40 2.28
C ALA A 164 11.56 1.56 3.72
N PRO A 165 11.05 0.51 4.38
CA PRO A 165 10.60 0.60 5.78
C PRO A 165 11.73 0.94 6.76
N ARG A 166 12.94 0.41 6.52
CA ARG A 166 14.09 0.57 7.43
C ARG A 166 14.59 2.00 7.49
N LYS A 167 14.85 2.63 6.34
CA LYS A 167 15.30 4.02 6.30
C LYS A 167 14.25 4.98 6.89
N LEU A 168 12.96 4.62 6.83
CA LEU A 168 11.92 5.40 7.50
C LEU A 168 12.05 5.30 9.02
N ILE A 169 12.24 4.09 9.57
CA ILE A 169 12.44 3.87 11.01
C ILE A 169 13.70 4.58 11.51
N GLU A 170 14.80 4.50 10.78
CA GLU A 170 16.07 5.15 11.13
C GLU A 170 15.95 6.68 11.23
N LYS A 171 15.07 7.30 10.41
CA LYS A 171 14.82 8.74 10.49
C LYS A 171 13.95 9.17 11.68
N LEU A 172 13.37 8.24 12.44
CA LEU A 172 12.53 8.54 13.59
C LEU A 172 13.32 8.68 14.92
N ASP A 173 14.65 8.81 14.87
CA ASP A 173 15.54 8.80 16.06
C ASP A 173 15.40 7.53 16.93
N ALA A 174 14.94 6.42 16.32
CA ALA A 174 14.78 5.12 16.96
C ALA A 174 16.01 4.23 16.71
N GLU A 175 16.30 3.32 17.65
CA GLU A 175 17.28 2.26 17.45
C GLU A 175 16.60 1.09 16.72
N LEU A 176 16.87 0.92 15.42
CA LEU A 176 16.45 -0.26 14.67
C LEU A 176 17.28 -1.46 15.12
N VAL A 177 16.62 -2.44 15.75
CA VAL A 177 17.21 -3.71 16.18
C VAL A 177 16.59 -4.84 15.37
N GLU A 178 17.40 -5.42 14.48
CA GLU A 178 16.99 -6.53 13.63
C GLU A 178 16.83 -7.83 14.43
N MET A 179 15.82 -8.62 14.08
CA MET A 179 15.71 -9.99 14.56
C MET A 179 16.81 -10.86 13.92
N LYS A 180 17.21 -11.94 14.60
CA LYS A 180 18.16 -12.95 14.05
C LYS A 180 17.72 -13.47 12.68
N ARG A 181 16.41 -13.54 12.44
CA ARG A 181 15.76 -13.94 11.20
C ARG A 181 15.03 -12.73 10.62
N CYS A 182 15.68 -12.01 9.71
CA CYS A 182 15.15 -10.83 9.01
C CYS A 182 15.39 -10.93 7.50
N LYS A 183 14.87 -9.97 6.74
CA LYS A 183 14.89 -9.89 5.28
C LYS A 183 14.39 -11.19 4.65
N SER A 184 15.14 -11.77 3.71
CA SER A 184 14.81 -13.03 3.05
C SER A 184 14.69 -14.22 4.03
N LYS A 185 15.29 -14.13 5.22
CA LYS A 185 15.23 -15.15 6.28
C LYS A 185 14.12 -14.91 7.31
N GLY A 186 13.29 -13.87 7.13
CA GLY A 186 12.18 -13.53 8.04
C GLY A 186 11.19 -14.69 8.18
N LEU A 187 10.79 -14.98 9.42
CA LEU A 187 9.75 -15.98 9.69
C LEU A 187 8.41 -15.52 9.14
N CYS A 188 7.64 -16.44 8.56
CA CYS A 188 6.25 -16.16 8.20
C CYS A 188 5.46 -15.82 9.46
N CYS A 189 4.62 -14.79 9.41
CA CYS A 189 3.71 -14.44 10.50
C CYS A 189 2.58 -15.47 10.69
N GLY A 190 2.38 -16.38 9.74
CA GLY A 190 1.34 -17.41 9.76
C GLY A 190 -0.05 -16.93 9.33
N ALA A 191 -0.21 -15.64 9.00
CA ALA A 191 -1.48 -15.08 8.55
C ALA A 191 -1.72 -15.26 7.03
N GLY A 192 -0.68 -15.54 6.26
CA GLY A 192 -0.77 -15.85 4.83
C GLY A 192 -0.90 -17.35 4.58
N GLY A 193 -1.51 -17.70 3.44
CA GLY A 193 -1.54 -19.04 2.84
C GLY A 193 -0.72 -19.05 1.56
#